data_AF-A0AAE1D2E6-F1
#
_entry.id   AF-A0AAE1D2E6-F1
#
_cell.length_a   1.000
_cell.length_b   1.000
_cell.length_c   1.000
_cell.angle_alpha   90.00
_cell.angle_beta   90.00
_cell.angle_gamma   90.00
#
_symmetry.space_group_name_H-M   'P 1'
#
loop_
_entity.id
_entity.type
_entity.pdbx_description
1 polymer ?
#
loop_
_entity_poly.entity_id
_entity_poly.type
_entity_poly.pdbx_seq_one_letter_code
_entity_poly.pdbx_strand_id
1 'polypeptide(L)'
;MISELKSEASLFSRLYVSCQRRDGNMDEFFRHEHQPFPPSLSTSGSLRQSKKSDLVNCLEELMQPVENRPPYDVSILDGAVIVNMLKPGMAKTFGQYSESIFCQYLKSELSRACRVDVVWDI
;
A
#
# COMPACT_ATOMS: atom_id res chain seq x y z
N MET A 1 7.33 22.36 8.95
CA MET A 1 5.94 22.90 8.93
C MET A 1 5.86 24.41 8.69
N ILE A 2 6.15 25.31 9.66
CA ILE A 2 6.05 26.78 9.42
C ILE A 2 7.12 27.29 8.43
N SER A 3 8.33 26.71 8.47
CA SER A 3 9.43 27.06 7.56
C SER A 3 9.15 26.65 6.12
N GLU A 4 8.59 25.46 5.90
CA GLU A 4 8.18 24.97 4.57
C GLU A 4 7.06 25.82 3.98
N LEU A 5 6.02 26.13 4.77
CA LEU A 5 4.91 26.96 4.32
C LEU A 5 5.38 28.36 3.89
N LYS A 6 6.37 28.92 4.61
CA LYS A 6 7.02 30.19 4.22
C LYS A 6 7.83 30.06 2.93
N SER A 7 8.51 28.94 2.73
CA SER A 7 9.27 28.66 1.51
C SER A 7 8.34 28.55 0.29
N GLU A 8 7.25 27.80 0.42
CA GLU A 8 6.23 27.65 -0.63
C GLU A 8 5.52 28.96 -0.94
N ALA A 9 5.14 29.73 0.09
CA ALA A 9 4.55 31.06 -0.10
C ALA A 9 5.52 32.02 -0.81
N SER A 10 6.82 31.95 -0.50
CA SER A 10 7.84 32.74 -1.18
C SER A 10 8.01 32.33 -2.64
N LEU A 11 8.03 31.03 -2.92
CA LEU A 11 8.12 30.49 -4.27
C LEU A 11 6.90 30.91 -5.11
N PHE A 12 5.69 30.73 -4.58
CA PHE A 12 4.45 31.12 -5.24
C PHE A 12 4.39 32.62 -5.52
N SER A 13 4.82 33.46 -4.57
CA SER A 13 4.88 34.92 -4.78
C SER A 13 5.81 35.32 -5.93
N ARG A 14 6.99 34.69 -6.04
CA ARG A 14 7.92 34.94 -7.15
C ARG A 14 7.35 34.47 -8.49
N LEU A 15 6.72 33.29 -8.50
CA LEU A 15 6.05 32.75 -9.69
C LEU A 15 4.92 33.66 -10.16
N TYR A 16 4.05 34.10 -9.26
CA TYR A 16 2.97 35.03 -9.57
C TYR A 16 3.48 36.31 -10.23
N VAL A 17 4.49 36.95 -9.65
CA VAL A 17 5.10 38.17 -10.23
C VAL A 17 5.72 37.89 -11.60
N SER A 18 6.33 36.72 -11.80
CA SER A 18 6.92 36.34 -13.08
C SER A 18 5.88 36.08 -14.17
N CYS A 19 4.75 35.45 -13.82
CA CYS A 19 3.63 35.19 -14.74
C CYS A 19 2.98 36.50 -15.22
N GLN A 20 2.84 37.49 -14.34
CA GLN A 20 2.31 38.82 -14.69
C GLN A 20 3.14 39.57 -15.74
N ARG A 21 4.43 39.25 -15.90
CA ARG A 21 5.33 39.92 -16.86
C ARG A 21 5.62 39.11 -18.11
N ARG A 22 5.34 37.80 -18.11
CA ARG A 22 5.79 36.88 -19.17
C ARG A 22 4.67 36.06 -19.79
N ASP A 23 3.40 36.40 -19.51
CA ASP A 23 2.23 35.62 -19.93
C ASP A 23 2.37 34.13 -19.58
N GLY A 24 2.85 33.88 -18.35
CA GLY A 24 3.17 32.53 -17.90
C GLY A 24 1.92 31.74 -17.56
N ASN A 25 1.73 30.59 -18.20
CA ASN A 25 0.62 29.68 -17.92
C ASN A 25 0.91 28.85 -16.65
N MET A 26 0.18 29.15 -15.57
CA MET A 26 0.31 28.42 -14.31
C MET A 26 -0.18 26.96 -14.42
N ASP A 27 -1.20 26.69 -15.24
CA ASP A 27 -1.70 25.32 -15.46
C ASP A 27 -0.67 24.44 -16.18
N GLU A 28 0.13 25.03 -17.08
CA GLU A 28 1.24 24.35 -17.73
C GLU A 28 2.41 24.13 -16.78
N PHE A 29 2.74 25.14 -15.95
CA PHE A 29 3.84 25.05 -14.99
C PHE A 29 3.58 23.99 -13.90
N PHE A 30 2.34 23.89 -13.41
CA PHE A 30 1.92 22.87 -12.43
C PHE A 30 1.40 21.58 -13.06
N ARG A 31 1.49 21.44 -14.40
CA ARG A 31 1.08 20.20 -15.09
C ARG A 31 1.91 18.99 -14.66
N HIS A 32 3.15 19.23 -14.22
CA HIS A 32 4.08 18.22 -13.74
C HIS A 32 4.59 18.54 -12.33
N GLU A 33 4.90 17.51 -11.57
CA GLU A 33 5.30 17.62 -10.18
C GLU A 33 6.71 18.24 -10.06
N HIS A 34 6.80 19.43 -9.45
CA HIS A 34 8.04 20.22 -9.37
C HIS A 34 8.78 20.07 -8.02
N GLN A 35 8.25 19.24 -7.11
CA GLN A 35 8.92 18.94 -5.84
C GLN A 35 9.94 17.80 -6.06
N PRO A 36 11.12 17.83 -5.40
CA PRO A 36 12.09 16.74 -5.48
C PRO A 36 11.53 15.42 -4.98
N PHE A 37 10.45 15.47 -4.20
CA PHE A 37 9.70 14.32 -3.75
C PHE A 37 8.22 14.57 -4.06
N PRO A 38 7.57 13.71 -4.86
CA PRO A 38 6.13 13.79 -5.06
C PRO A 38 5.38 13.90 -3.74
N PRO A 39 4.35 14.77 -3.57
CA PRO A 39 3.35 14.63 -2.51
C PRO A 39 2.87 13.19 -2.27
N SER A 40 2.80 12.35 -3.32
CA SER A 40 2.48 10.93 -3.19
C SER A 40 3.57 10.09 -2.49
N LEU A 41 4.81 10.57 -2.47
CA LEU A 41 5.99 9.92 -1.89
C LEU A 41 6.64 10.75 -0.79
N SER A 42 6.04 11.86 -0.35
CA SER A 42 6.62 12.76 0.64
C SER A 42 5.65 13.04 1.78
N THR A 43 6.20 13.34 2.94
CA THR A 43 5.41 13.78 4.10
C THR A 43 6.14 14.96 4.70
N SER A 44 5.50 16.13 4.69
CA SER A 44 6.08 17.40 5.16
C SER A 44 7.43 17.74 4.48
N GLY A 45 7.49 17.69 3.15
CA GLY A 45 8.67 18.13 2.38
C GLY A 45 9.89 17.20 2.42
N SER A 46 9.77 16.02 3.02
CA SER A 46 10.79 14.97 3.00
C SER A 46 10.23 13.68 2.41
N LEU A 47 11.08 12.85 1.79
CA LEU A 47 10.68 11.52 1.31
C LEU A 47 10.04 10.73 2.46
N ARG A 48 8.84 10.20 2.21
CA ARG A 48 8.10 9.39 3.18
C ARG A 48 8.89 8.12 3.46
N GLN A 49 9.51 8.06 4.64
CA GLN A 49 10.20 6.88 5.16
C GLN A 49 9.16 5.87 5.68
N SER A 50 8.35 5.35 4.77
CA SER A 50 7.37 4.30 5.06
C SER A 50 7.93 2.92 4.76
N LYS A 51 7.48 1.92 5.51
CA LYS A 51 7.71 0.52 5.17
C LYS A 51 6.78 0.13 4.01
N LYS A 52 7.19 -0.83 3.18
CA LYS A 52 6.34 -1.39 2.12
C LYS A 52 4.98 -1.85 2.66
N SER A 53 4.93 -2.33 3.91
CA SER A 53 3.70 -2.71 4.61
C SER A 53 2.69 -1.57 4.77
N ASP A 54 3.15 -0.32 4.84
CA ASP A 54 2.27 0.84 5.05
C ASP A 54 1.39 1.12 3.82
N LEU A 55 1.76 0.60 2.65
CA LEU A 55 0.95 0.66 1.44
C LEU A 55 -0.23 -0.30 1.47
N VAL A 56 -0.16 -1.39 2.25
CA VAL A 56 -1.23 -2.39 2.31
C VAL A 56 -2.54 -1.76 2.78
N ASN A 57 -2.49 -0.95 3.83
CA ASN A 57 -3.68 -0.24 4.34
C ASN A 57 -4.30 0.67 3.28
N CYS A 58 -3.47 1.43 2.55
CA CYS A 58 -3.95 2.31 1.47
C CYS A 58 -4.57 1.52 0.32
N LEU A 59 -4.02 0.34 -0.01
CA LEU A 59 -4.56 -0.51 -1.07
C LEU A 59 -5.87 -1.18 -0.63
N GLU A 60 -5.98 -1.61 0.63
CA GLU A 60 -7.19 -2.18 1.20
C GLU A 60 -8.36 -1.18 1.17
N GLU A 61 -8.11 0.10 1.48
CA GLU A 61 -9.13 1.16 1.39
C GLU A 61 -9.64 1.41 -0.04
N LEU A 62 -8.79 1.16 -1.04
CA LEU A 62 -9.11 1.36 -2.46
C LEU A 62 -9.74 0.13 -3.12
N MET A 63 -9.64 -1.05 -2.50
CA MET A 63 -10.18 -2.29 -3.04
C MET A 63 -11.63 -2.51 -2.62
N GLN A 64 -12.47 -2.82 -3.61
CA GLN A 64 -13.77 -3.43 -3.33
C GLN A 64 -13.58 -4.95 -3.15
N PRO A 65 -14.30 -5.59 -2.20
CA PRO A 65 -14.25 -7.02 -2.04
C PRO A 65 -14.64 -7.70 -3.35
N VAL A 66 -13.73 -8.49 -3.91
CA VAL A 66 -14.01 -9.29 -5.11
C VAL A 66 -14.80 -10.51 -4.67
N GLU A 67 -16.13 -10.41 -4.67
CA GLU A 67 -17.01 -11.53 -4.32
C GLU A 67 -16.96 -12.66 -5.35
N ASN A 68 -16.78 -12.32 -6.64
CA ASN A 68 -16.82 -13.28 -7.74
C ASN A 68 -15.43 -13.51 -8.34
N ARG A 69 -14.70 -14.49 -7.78
CA ARG A 69 -13.54 -15.07 -8.48
C ARG A 69 -14.03 -16.15 -9.46
N PRO A 70 -13.42 -16.26 -10.65
CA PRO A 70 -13.70 -17.39 -11.54
C PRO A 70 -13.34 -18.71 -10.83
N PRO A 71 -14.02 -19.81 -11.17
CA PRO A 71 -13.69 -21.12 -10.60
C PRO A 71 -12.26 -21.52 -10.94
N TYR A 72 -11.58 -22.17 -10.00
CA TYR A 72 -10.21 -22.66 -10.14
C TYR A 72 -10.06 -24.01 -9.46
N ASP A 73 -9.24 -24.89 -10.06
CA ASP A 73 -9.05 -26.25 -9.56
C ASP A 73 -7.92 -26.35 -8.52
N VAL A 74 -6.91 -25.49 -8.62
CA VAL A 74 -5.69 -25.56 -7.80
C VAL A 74 -5.33 -24.20 -7.24
N SER A 75 -5.00 -24.17 -5.94
CA SER A 75 -4.41 -23.01 -5.26
C SER A 75 -2.98 -23.34 -4.82
N ILE A 76 -2.01 -22.48 -5.16
CA ILE A 76 -0.62 -22.62 -4.71
C ILE A 76 -0.30 -21.41 -3.85
N LEU A 77 0.04 -21.66 -2.59
CA LEU A 77 0.21 -20.64 -1.57
C LEU A 77 1.66 -20.58 -1.07
N ASP A 78 2.17 -19.38 -0.86
CA ASP A 78 3.41 -19.15 -0.12
C ASP A 78 3.13 -19.22 1.39
N GLY A 79 3.62 -20.27 2.04
CA GLY A 79 3.37 -20.54 3.45
C GLY A 79 3.89 -19.44 4.37
N ALA A 80 5.05 -18.86 4.06
CA ALA A 80 5.65 -17.79 4.87
C ALA A 80 4.79 -16.52 4.81
N VAL A 81 4.26 -16.20 3.62
CA VAL A 81 3.33 -15.08 3.46
C VAL A 81 2.05 -15.31 4.25
N ILE A 82 1.46 -16.51 4.19
CA ILE A 82 0.23 -16.82 4.93
C ILE A 82 0.44 -16.72 6.45
N VAL A 83 1.55 -17.23 6.97
CA VAL A 83 1.85 -17.13 8.42
C VAL A 83 2.01 -15.67 8.86
N ASN A 84 2.66 -14.84 8.05
CA ASN A 84 2.84 -13.42 8.35
C ASN A 84 1.54 -12.62 8.23
N MET A 85 0.64 -13.02 7.32
CA MET A 85 -0.66 -12.38 7.11
C MET A 85 -1.65 -12.74 8.23
N LEU A 86 -1.69 -14.00 8.65
CA LEU A 86 -2.66 -14.50 9.62
C LEU A 86 -2.24 -14.17 11.05
N LYS A 87 -2.99 -13.27 11.70
CA LYS A 87 -2.77 -12.92 13.10
C LYS A 87 -3.04 -14.13 14.01
N PRO A 88 -2.19 -14.41 15.02
CA PRO A 88 -2.34 -15.57 15.87
C PRO A 88 -3.49 -15.50 16.88
N GLY A 89 -4.18 -14.37 17.00
CA GLY A 89 -5.34 -14.21 17.88
C GLY A 89 -5.02 -14.60 19.32
N MET A 90 -5.77 -15.57 19.85
CA MET A 90 -5.63 -16.09 21.22
C MET A 90 -4.66 -17.29 21.33
N ALA A 91 -4.11 -17.78 20.23
CA ALA A 91 -3.21 -18.93 20.25
C ALA A 91 -1.92 -18.58 20.99
N LYS A 92 -1.53 -19.43 21.97
CA LYS A 92 -0.34 -19.22 22.79
C LYS A 92 0.85 -20.04 22.34
N THR A 93 0.62 -21.09 21.56
CA THR A 93 1.66 -21.97 21.01
C THR A 93 1.51 -22.08 19.51
N PHE A 94 2.61 -22.42 18.83
CA PHE A 94 2.57 -22.68 17.40
C PHE A 94 1.61 -23.82 17.04
N GLY A 95 1.55 -24.90 17.85
CA GLY A 95 0.59 -25.98 17.65
C GLY A 95 -0.85 -25.50 17.66
N GLN A 96 -1.23 -24.70 18.69
CA GLN A 96 -2.57 -24.10 18.78
C GLN A 96 -2.86 -23.18 17.59
N TYR A 97 -1.89 -22.34 17.20
CA TYR A 97 -2.02 -21.47 16.03
C TYR A 97 -2.26 -22.27 14.76
N SER A 98 -1.50 -23.35 14.56
CA SER A 98 -1.60 -24.19 13.37
C SER A 98 -3.00 -24.79 13.25
N GLU A 99 -3.55 -25.35 14.33
CA GLU A 99 -4.84 -26.05 14.29
C GLU A 99 -6.04 -25.10 14.22
N SER A 100 -5.99 -24.03 15.02
CA SER A 100 -7.12 -23.12 15.19
C SER A 100 -7.20 -22.02 14.13
N ILE A 101 -6.09 -21.67 13.48
CA ILE A 101 -6.03 -20.54 12.55
C ILE A 101 -5.50 -21.00 11.19
N PHE A 102 -4.25 -21.44 11.10
CA PHE A 102 -3.61 -21.73 9.81
C PHE A 102 -4.31 -22.86 9.02
N CYS A 103 -4.58 -23.99 9.67
CA CYS A 103 -5.30 -25.11 9.05
C CYS A 103 -6.75 -24.76 8.71
N GLN A 104 -7.40 -23.87 9.47
CA GLN A 104 -8.76 -23.42 9.13
C GLN A 104 -8.76 -22.55 7.89
N TYR A 105 -7.75 -21.70 7.73
CA TYR A 105 -7.54 -20.93 6.51
C TYR A 105 -7.35 -21.86 5.29
N LEU A 106 -6.47 -22.86 5.39
CA LEU A 106 -6.27 -23.82 4.29
C LEU A 106 -7.54 -24.61 3.94
N LYS A 107 -8.35 -24.99 4.94
CA LYS A 107 -9.64 -25.65 4.71
C LYS A 107 -10.63 -24.73 3.99
N SER A 108 -10.62 -23.43 4.29
CA SER A 108 -11.46 -22.45 3.61
C SER A 108 -11.03 -22.21 2.15
N GLU A 109 -9.74 -22.36 1.85
CA GLU A 109 -9.27 -22.36 0.45
C GLU A 109 -9.61 -23.66 -0.27
N LEU A 110 -9.52 -24.81 0.42
CA LEU A 110 -9.89 -26.11 -0.14
C LEU A 110 -11.40 -26.27 -0.38
N SER A 111 -12.26 -25.50 0.29
CA SER A 111 -13.70 -25.48 -0.06
C SER A 111 -13.96 -24.81 -1.40
N ARG A 112 -12.97 -24.08 -1.94
CA ARG A 112 -13.05 -23.31 -3.19
C ARG A 112 -12.22 -23.91 -4.33
N ALA A 113 -11.28 -24.79 -4.01
CA ALA A 113 -10.38 -25.44 -4.94
C ALA A 113 -10.37 -26.96 -4.72
N CYS A 114 -10.17 -27.74 -5.78
CA CYS A 114 -10.00 -29.18 -5.63
C CYS A 114 -8.69 -29.55 -4.90
N ARG A 115 -7.67 -28.69 -4.98
CA ARG A 115 -6.35 -28.91 -4.38
C ARG A 115 -5.73 -27.61 -3.89
N VAL A 116 -5.07 -27.68 -2.74
CA VAL A 116 -4.27 -26.59 -2.17
C VAL A 116 -2.86 -27.11 -1.90
N ASP A 117 -1.86 -26.49 -2.51
CA ASP A 117 -0.44 -26.75 -2.27
C ASP A 117 0.17 -25.56 -1.51
N VAL A 118 0.96 -25.85 -0.47
CA VAL A 118 1.67 -24.82 0.31
C VAL A 118 3.16 -24.99 0.10
N VAL A 119 3.82 -23.94 -0.38
CA VAL A 119 5.25 -23.89 -0.66
C VAL A 119 5.95 -23.12 0.46
N TRP A 120 7.09 -23.65 0.90
CA TRP A 120 7.95 -23.02 1.89
C TRP A 120 9.34 -22.84 1.30
N ASP A 121 9.97 -21.71 1.62
CA ASP A 121 11.39 -21.51 1.35
C ASP A 121 12.22 -22.53 2.16
N ILE A 122 13.35 -22.97 1.57
CA ILE A 122 14.29 -23.94 2.17
C ILE A 122 15.32 -23.21 3.05
#